data_AF-A0A7G2RRC0-F1
#
_entry.id   AF-A0A7G2RRC0-F1
#
_cell.length_a   1.000
_cell.length_b   1.000
_cell.length_c   1.000
_cell.angle_alpha   90.00
_cell.angle_beta   90.00
_cell.angle_gamma   90.00
#
_symmetry.space_group_name_H-M   'P 1'
#
loop_
_entity.id
_entity.type
_entity.pdbx_description
1 polymer ?
#
loop_
_entity_poly.entity_id
_entity_poly.type
_entity_poly.pdbx_seq_one_letter_code
_entity_poly.pdbx_strand_id
1 'polypeptide(L)'
;MNEGKARDAVLRAEKAEALLRNELLTEAFDYLEQQFIQAWRSSGIGEAEDRERIYQLSQNLEALKGYFQTVISDGKMAQSQIDEVKRRSTFNKR
;
A
#
# COMPACT_ATOMS: atom_id res chain seq x y z
N MET A 1 16.49 -16.05 4.29
CA MET A 1 15.07 -15.86 4.65
C MET A 1 14.48 -17.24 4.96
N ASN A 2 13.70 -17.41 6.03
CA ASN A 2 13.00 -18.67 6.29
C ASN A 2 11.89 -18.82 5.23
N GLU A 3 11.78 -19.99 4.58
CA GLU A 3 10.77 -20.25 3.53
C GLU A 3 9.35 -19.94 4.01
N GLY A 4 9.04 -20.22 5.29
CA GLY A 4 7.75 -19.85 5.89
C GLY A 4 7.50 -18.34 5.85
N LYS A 5 8.50 -17.52 6.24
CA LYS A 5 8.39 -16.06 6.20
C LYS A 5 8.21 -15.51 4.78
N ALA A 6 8.87 -16.13 3.80
CA ALA A 6 8.73 -15.75 2.40
C ALA A 6 7.31 -16.03 1.88
N ARG A 7 6.75 -17.20 2.21
CA ARG A 7 5.36 -17.55 1.86
C ARG A 7 4.35 -16.65 2.55
N ASP A 8 4.57 -16.31 3.82
CA ASP A 8 3.71 -15.37 4.55
C ASP A 8 3.69 -13.98 3.90
N ALA A 9 4.85 -13.50 3.43
CA ALA A 9 4.94 -12.22 2.72
C ALA A 9 4.15 -12.24 1.41
N VAL A 10 4.19 -13.34 0.65
CA VAL A 10 3.38 -13.53 -0.57
C VAL A 10 1.88 -13.49 -0.25
N LEU A 11 1.44 -14.26 0.76
CA LEU A 11 0.02 -14.29 1.16
C LEU A 11 -0.46 -12.92 1.65
N ARG A 12 0.40 -12.15 2.32
CA ARG A 12 0.09 -10.77 2.74
C ARG A 12 -0.03 -9.84 1.54
N ALA A 13 0.85 -9.97 0.55
CA ALA A 13 0.77 -9.18 -0.68
C ALA A 13 -0.53 -9.45 -1.43
N GLU A 14 -0.96 -10.71 -1.59
CA GLU A 14 -2.23 -11.04 -2.23
C GLU A 14 -3.43 -10.36 -1.55
N LYS A 15 -3.44 -10.32 -0.22
CA LYS A 15 -4.48 -9.62 0.56
C LYS A 15 -4.41 -8.11 0.35
N ALA A 16 -3.22 -7.51 0.36
CA ALA A 16 -3.04 -6.10 0.11
C ALA A 16 -3.46 -5.71 -1.33
N GLU A 17 -3.16 -6.54 -2.33
CA GLU A 17 -3.64 -6.34 -3.69
C GLU A 17 -5.17 -6.45 -3.78
N ALA A 18 -5.78 -7.41 -3.05
CA ALA A 18 -7.23 -7.53 -3.01
C ALA A 18 -7.90 -6.29 -2.40
N LEU A 19 -7.28 -5.68 -1.38
CA LEU A 19 -7.74 -4.40 -0.82
C LEU A 19 -7.64 -3.28 -1.85
N LEU A 20 -6.50 -3.12 -2.54
CA LEU A 20 -6.33 -2.06 -3.54
C LEU A 20 -7.16 -2.26 -4.83
N ARG A 21 -7.66 -3.49 -5.08
CA ARG A 21 -8.64 -3.76 -6.14
C ARG A 21 -10.09 -3.64 -5.67
N ASN A 22 -10.33 -3.51 -4.37
CA ASN A 22 -11.68 -3.37 -3.84
C ASN A 22 -12.22 -1.98 -4.21
N GLU A 23 -13.31 -1.96 -4.97
CA GLU A 23 -13.89 -0.72 -5.49
C GLU A 23 -14.32 0.24 -4.39
N LEU A 24 -14.94 -0.26 -3.31
CA LEU A 24 -15.38 0.59 -2.18
C LEU A 24 -14.19 1.17 -1.41
N LEU A 25 -13.08 0.44 -1.26
CA LEU A 25 -11.91 0.97 -0.59
C LEU A 25 -11.22 2.05 -1.44
N THR A 26 -11.11 1.81 -2.75
CA THR A 26 -10.56 2.81 -3.68
C THR A 26 -11.45 4.06 -3.73
N GLU A 27 -12.77 3.89 -3.81
CA GLU A 27 -13.73 4.98 -3.72
C GLU A 27 -13.60 5.75 -2.40
N ALA A 28 -13.39 5.06 -1.27
CA ALA A 28 -13.19 5.72 0.02
C ALA A 28 -11.91 6.58 0.06
N PHE A 29 -10.80 6.12 -0.54
CA PHE A 29 -9.59 6.93 -0.68
C PHE A 29 -9.87 8.19 -1.50
N ASP A 30 -10.47 8.02 -2.69
CA ASP A 30 -10.74 9.14 -3.61
C ASP A 30 -11.74 10.14 -2.99
N TYR A 31 -12.77 9.63 -2.31
CA TYR A 31 -13.75 10.44 -1.60
C TYR A 31 -13.07 11.29 -0.51
N LEU A 32 -12.26 10.67 0.36
CA LEU A 32 -11.61 11.38 1.46
C LEU A 32 -10.59 12.41 0.95
N GLU A 33 -9.83 12.08 -0.10
CA GLU A 33 -8.90 13.02 -0.73
C GLU A 33 -9.66 14.27 -1.24
N GLN A 34 -10.79 14.07 -1.93
CA GLN A 34 -11.64 15.18 -2.38
C GLN A 34 -12.18 16.02 -1.22
N GLN A 35 -12.65 15.38 -0.14
CA GLN A 35 -13.13 16.08 1.05
C GLN A 35 -12.02 16.95 1.68
N PHE A 36 -10.81 16.42 1.78
CA PHE A 36 -9.68 17.18 2.35
C PHE A 36 -9.27 18.35 1.44
N ILE A 37 -9.20 18.15 0.12
CA ILE A 37 -8.91 19.23 -0.83
C ILE A 37 -9.98 20.31 -0.75
N GLN A 38 -11.26 19.93 -0.68
CA GLN A 38 -12.36 20.87 -0.57
C GLN A 38 -12.28 21.67 0.73
N ALA A 39 -12.09 21.01 1.86
CA ALA A 39 -11.95 21.65 3.17
C ALA A 39 -10.78 22.65 3.19
N TRP A 40 -9.64 22.28 2.60
CA TRP A 40 -8.48 23.16 2.50
C TRP A 40 -8.78 24.41 1.66
N ARG A 41 -9.45 24.23 0.51
CA ARG A 41 -9.84 25.34 -0.40
C ARG A 41 -10.88 26.28 0.21
N SER A 42 -11.77 25.77 1.06
CA SER A 42 -12.77 26.59 1.74
C SER A 42 -12.24 27.33 2.98
N SER A 43 -11.00 27.07 3.39
CA SER A 43 -10.42 27.70 4.58
C SER A 43 -10.25 29.21 4.41
N GLY A 44 -10.56 29.95 5.47
CA GLY A 44 -10.39 31.40 5.53
C GLY A 44 -8.92 31.81 5.64
N ILE A 45 -8.62 33.08 5.32
CA ILE A 45 -7.25 33.61 5.32
C ILE A 45 -6.54 33.38 6.67
N GLY A 46 -7.26 33.52 7.79
CA GLY A 46 -6.73 33.32 9.15
C GLY A 46 -6.62 31.87 9.65
N GLU A 47 -7.10 30.89 8.88
CA GLU A 47 -7.19 29.47 9.32
C GLU A 47 -5.94 28.66 8.93
N ALA A 48 -4.76 29.21 9.21
CA ALA A 48 -3.50 28.58 8.83
C ALA A 48 -3.26 27.23 9.53
N GLU A 49 -3.60 27.11 10.80
CA GLU A 49 -3.47 25.86 11.55
C GLU A 49 -4.40 24.77 11.03
N ASP A 50 -5.63 25.12 10.65
CA ASP A 50 -6.58 24.15 10.11
C ASP A 50 -6.14 23.63 8.74
N ARG A 51 -5.59 24.50 7.88
CA ARG A 51 -4.95 24.07 6.63
C ARG A 51 -3.82 23.08 6.85
N GLU A 52 -2.97 23.32 7.86
CA GLU A 52 -1.87 22.42 8.20
C GLU A 52 -2.40 21.06 8.69
N ARG A 53 -3.43 21.05 9.54
CA ARG A 53 -4.10 19.81 9.99
C ARG A 53 -4.69 19.03 8.82
N ILE A 54 -5.36 19.71 7.89
CA ILE A 54 -5.94 19.08 6.69
C ILE A 54 -4.84 18.50 5.79
N TYR A 55 -3.73 19.23 5.60
CA TYR A 55 -2.59 18.73 4.86
C TYR A 55 -2.03 17.44 5.49
N GLN A 56 -1.87 17.40 6.81
CA GLN A 56 -1.42 16.20 7.53
C GLN A 56 -2.39 15.02 7.35
N LEU A 57 -3.70 15.27 7.35
CA LEU A 57 -4.70 14.23 7.03
C LEU A 57 -4.52 13.67 5.62
N SER A 58 -4.31 14.54 4.61
CA SER A 58 -4.02 14.10 3.24
C SER A 58 -2.74 13.27 3.17
N GLN A 59 -1.66 13.69 3.84
CA GLN A 59 -0.42 12.93 3.88
C GLN A 59 -0.59 11.56 4.54
N ASN A 60 -1.38 11.48 5.62
CA ASN A 60 -1.66 10.22 6.30
C ASN A 60 -2.50 9.26 5.44
N LEU A 61 -3.45 9.79 4.65
CA LEU A 61 -4.25 9.02 3.72
C LEU A 61 -3.37 8.38 2.62
N GLU A 62 -2.46 9.19 2.05
CA GLU A 62 -1.46 8.70 1.08
C GLU A 62 -0.50 7.69 1.70
N ALA A 63 -0.03 7.92 2.93
CA ALA A 63 0.82 6.97 3.64
C ALA A 63 0.12 5.62 3.88
N LEU A 64 -1.18 5.64 4.21
CA LEU A 64 -1.97 4.42 4.37
C LEU A 64 -2.09 3.65 3.05
N LYS A 65 -2.36 4.34 1.93
CA LYS A 65 -2.38 3.73 0.60
C LYS A 65 -1.00 3.18 0.21
N GLY A 66 0.05 3.93 0.50
CA GLY A 66 1.45 3.55 0.29
C GLY A 66 1.87 2.32 1.07
N TYR A 67 1.39 2.14 2.31
CA TYR A 67 1.66 0.93 3.09
C TYR A 67 1.23 -0.35 2.36
N PHE A 68 0.05 -0.36 1.72
CA PHE A 68 -0.39 -1.51 0.94
C PHE A 68 0.54 -1.76 -0.26
N GLN A 69 0.99 -0.70 -0.94
CA GLN A 69 1.94 -0.82 -2.05
C GLN A 69 3.28 -1.41 -1.58
N THR A 70 3.80 -1.00 -0.42
CA THR A 70 5.01 -1.59 0.18
C THR A 70 4.82 -3.08 0.45
N VAL A 71 3.71 -3.47 1.09
CA VAL A 71 3.42 -4.90 1.36
C VAL A 71 3.36 -5.72 0.07
N ILE A 72 2.79 -5.17 -1.00
CA ILE A 72 2.73 -5.82 -2.32
C ILE A 72 4.13 -5.99 -2.90
N SER A 73 4.95 -4.94 -2.87
CA SER A 73 6.35 -4.97 -3.35
C SER A 73 7.16 -6.03 -2.61
N ASP A 74 7.03 -6.09 -1.28
CA ASP A 74 7.71 -7.06 -0.43
C ASP A 74 7.34 -8.51 -0.80
N GLY A 75 6.04 -8.78 -1.02
CA GLY A 75 5.61 -10.10 -1.46
C GLY A 75 6.09 -10.47 -2.86
N LYS A 76 6.14 -9.52 -3.81
CA LYS A 76 6.70 -9.76 -5.16
C LYS A 76 8.19 -10.12 -5.10
N MET A 77 8.94 -9.45 -4.23
CA MET A 77 10.34 -9.79 -3.98
C MET A 77 10.48 -11.18 -3.35
N ALA A 78 9.65 -11.51 -2.35
CA ALA A 78 9.65 -12.83 -1.72
C ALA A 78 9.30 -13.95 -2.72
N GLN A 79 8.31 -13.73 -3.58
CA GLN A 79 7.92 -14.68 -4.63
C GLN A 79 9.08 -14.92 -5.61
N SER A 80 9.76 -13.85 -6.05
CA SER A 80 10.91 -13.95 -6.95
C SER A 80 12.04 -14.80 -6.35
N GLN A 81 12.31 -14.65 -5.04
CA GLN A 81 13.30 -15.44 -4.33
C GLN A 81 12.91 -16.93 -4.26
N ILE A 82 11.63 -17.23 -3.97
CA ILE A 82 11.12 -18.60 -3.96
C ILE A 82 11.30 -19.26 -5.34
N ASP A 83 10.98 -18.55 -6.41
CA ASP A 83 11.07 -19.06 -7.78
C ASP A 83 12.51 -19.28 -8.23
N GLU A 84 13.44 -18.45 -7.78
CA GLU A 84 14.88 -18.65 -8.01
C GLU A 84 15.39 -19.93 -7.33
N VAL A 85 15.01 -20.16 -6.07
CA VAL A 85 15.38 -21.38 -5.32
C VAL A 85 14.81 -22.63 -6.00
N LYS A 86 13.55 -22.61 -6.43
CA LYS A 86 12.92 -23.71 -7.17
C LYS A 86 13.63 -24.01 -8.49
N ARG A 87 14.02 -22.97 -9.24
CA ARG A 87 14.77 -23.10 -10.50
C ARG A 87 16.13 -23.76 -10.27
N ARG A 88 16.88 -23.31 -9.27
CA ARG A 88 18.18 -23.91 -8.89
C ARG A 88 18.04 -25.38 -8.47
N SER A 89 17.03 -25.71 -7.67
CA SER A 89 16.77 -27.08 -7.23
C SER A 89 16.43 -28.01 -8.40
N THR A 90 15.62 -27.54 -9.35
CA THR A 90 15.26 -28.32 -10.56
C THR A 90 16.47 -28.55 -11.45
N PHE A 91 17.36 -27.56 -11.57
CA PHE A 91 18.59 -27.69 -12.36
C PHE A 91 19.55 -28.71 -11.76
N ASN A 92 19.75 -28.70 -10.43
CA ASN A 92 20.67 -29.62 -9.75
C ASN A 92 20.19 -31.08 -9.68
N LYS A 93 18.95 -31.37 -10.09
CA LYS A 93 18.37 -32.72 -10.16
C LYS A 93 18.46 -33.36 -11.55
N ARG A 94 18.93 -32.62 -12.56
CA ARG A 94 19.18 -33.10 -13.93
C ARG A 94 20.65 -33.42 -14.11
#